data_AF-A0A7S1JHE9-F1
#
_entry.id   AF-A0A7S1JHE9-F1
#
_cell.length_a   1.000
_cell.length_b   1.000
_cell.length_c   1.000
_cell.angle_alpha   90.00
_cell.angle_beta   90.00
_cell.angle_gamma   90.00
#
_symmetry.space_group_name_H-M   'P 1'
#
loop_
_entity.id
_entity.type
_entity.pdbx_description
1 polymer ?
#
loop_
_entity_poly.entity_id
_entity_poly.type
_entity_poly.pdbx_seq_one_letter_code
_entity_poly.pdbx_strand_id
1 'polypeptide(L)'
;MPNFVAGVTVPVAEITEDNEHLLRTGYTARKPTELPVLGRWFPKGRVPEVEAAYLDLILYSREQIRKENAATGIKTLDTDAPWGIISVKAQMEPYETPMQPITVMRNSMISEGGSGVDIDRDAYMRSVKYWESRATIA
;
A
#
# COMPACT_ATOMS: atom_id res chain seq x y z
N MET A 1 0.27 2.74 -15.05
CA MET A 1 0.50 2.31 -16.45
C MET A 1 -0.14 0.95 -16.71
N PRO A 2 -0.45 0.54 -17.95
CA PRO A 2 -0.98 -0.82 -18.21
C PRO A 2 -0.04 -1.90 -17.69
N ASN A 3 -0.59 -3.00 -17.17
CA ASN A 3 0.19 -4.13 -16.72
C ASN A 3 0.80 -4.87 -17.91
N PHE A 4 2.13 -4.95 -17.93
CA PHE A 4 2.90 -5.65 -18.96
C PHE A 4 3.59 -6.92 -18.40
N VAL A 5 3.32 -7.26 -17.13
CA VAL A 5 3.89 -8.43 -16.45
C VAL A 5 2.77 -9.44 -16.22
N ALA A 6 2.83 -10.55 -16.95
CA ALA A 6 1.81 -11.60 -16.88
C ALA A 6 1.77 -12.24 -15.48
N GLY A 7 0.55 -12.52 -15.00
CA GLY A 7 0.33 -13.22 -13.73
C GLY A 7 0.54 -12.37 -12.48
N VAL A 8 0.71 -11.06 -12.61
CA VAL A 8 0.69 -10.15 -11.46
C VAL A 8 -0.76 -9.90 -11.05
N THR A 9 -1.09 -10.26 -9.82
CA THR A 9 -2.46 -10.20 -9.30
C THR A 9 -2.66 -9.01 -8.36
N VAL A 10 -3.90 -8.53 -8.30
CA VAL A 10 -4.28 -7.42 -7.42
C VAL A 10 -4.30 -7.91 -5.96
N PRO A 11 -3.60 -7.24 -5.02
CA PRO A 11 -3.51 -7.67 -3.63
C PRO A 11 -4.71 -7.22 -2.78
N VAL A 12 -5.84 -6.92 -3.42
CA VAL A 12 -7.07 -6.39 -2.83
C VAL A 12 -8.25 -7.05 -3.52
N ALA A 13 -9.24 -7.46 -2.74
CA ALA A 13 -10.51 -7.96 -3.25
C ALA A 13 -11.68 -7.13 -2.71
N GLU A 14 -12.76 -7.06 -3.48
CA GLU A 14 -14.03 -6.51 -3.01
C GLU A 14 -14.67 -7.44 -1.98
N ILE A 15 -15.30 -6.85 -0.98
CA ILE A 15 -16.11 -7.54 0.02
C ILE A 15 -17.52 -7.63 -0.53
N THR A 16 -18.03 -8.85 -0.63
CA THR A 16 -19.38 -9.19 -1.08
C THR A 16 -20.05 -10.07 -0.03
N GLU A 17 -21.37 -10.20 -0.08
CA GLU A 17 -22.12 -11.09 0.83
C GLU A 17 -21.58 -12.53 0.80
N ASP A 18 -21.19 -13.01 -0.39
CA ASP A 18 -20.66 -14.35 -0.59
C ASP A 18 -19.29 -14.57 0.05
N ASN A 19 -18.48 -13.53 0.23
CA ASN A 19 -17.10 -13.67 0.70
C ASN A 19 -16.83 -13.03 2.07
N GLU A 20 -17.72 -12.19 2.60
CA GLU A 20 -17.49 -11.43 3.84
C GLU A 20 -17.10 -12.34 5.02
N HIS A 21 -17.71 -13.52 5.12
CA HIS A 21 -17.44 -14.54 6.15
C HIS A 21 -16.00 -15.09 6.12
N LEU A 22 -15.26 -14.86 5.03
CA LEU A 22 -13.86 -15.27 4.87
C LEU A 22 -12.87 -14.26 5.44
N LEU A 23 -13.31 -13.04 5.75
CA LEU A 23 -12.46 -12.02 6.35
C LEU A 23 -11.85 -12.53 7.66
N ARG A 24 -10.61 -12.11 7.89
CA ARG A 24 -9.92 -12.23 9.17
C ARG A 24 -9.61 -10.84 9.67
N THR A 25 -9.56 -10.72 11.00
CA THR A 25 -9.18 -9.51 11.69
C THR A 25 -8.11 -9.83 12.71
N GLY A 26 -7.22 -8.88 12.95
CA GLY A 26 -6.17 -9.03 13.94
C GLY A 26 -5.29 -7.80 14.01
N TYR A 27 -4.45 -7.74 15.04
CA TYR A 27 -3.46 -6.69 15.20
C TYR A 27 -2.18 -7.10 14.48
N THR A 28 -1.77 -6.32 13.48
CA THR A 28 -0.57 -6.60 12.68
C THR A 28 0.31 -5.36 12.59
N ALA A 29 1.63 -5.57 12.56
CA ALA A 29 2.62 -4.53 12.34
C ALA A 29 3.32 -4.78 10.99
N ARG A 30 3.65 -3.70 10.27
CA ARG A 30 4.37 -3.82 8.99
C ARG A 30 5.85 -4.13 9.19
N LYS A 31 6.40 -3.68 10.32
CA LYS A 31 7.80 -3.88 10.75
C LYS A 31 7.84 -4.07 12.27
N PRO A 32 8.85 -4.76 12.82
CA PRO A 32 8.97 -4.99 14.26
C PRO A 32 9.03 -3.73 15.12
N THR A 33 9.43 -2.60 14.54
CA THR A 33 9.58 -1.31 15.22
C THR A 33 8.30 -0.46 15.24
N GLU A 34 7.21 -0.92 14.60
CA GLU A 34 5.93 -0.19 14.54
C GLU A 34 4.90 -0.82 15.47
N LEU A 35 4.04 0.01 16.08
CA LEU A 35 2.90 -0.50 16.83
C LEU A 35 1.97 -1.32 15.94
N PRO A 36 1.47 -2.48 16.41
CA PRO A 36 0.50 -3.26 15.67
C PRO A 36 -0.85 -2.56 15.68
N VAL A 37 -1.53 -2.57 14.54
CA VAL A 37 -2.82 -1.91 14.35
C VAL A 37 -3.87 -2.93 13.92
N LEU A 38 -5.13 -2.67 14.24
CA LEU A 38 -6.23 -3.51 13.76
C LEU A 38 -6.27 -3.48 12.23
N GLY A 39 -6.15 -4.66 11.63
CA GLY A 39 -6.31 -4.89 10.20
C GLY A 39 -7.43 -5.88 9.93
N ARG A 40 -7.92 -5.86 8.69
CA ARG A 40 -8.78 -6.91 8.12
C ARG A 40 -8.29 -7.32 6.74
N TRP A 41 -8.35 -8.61 6.44
CA TRP A 41 -7.84 -9.15 5.19
C TRP A 41 -8.55 -10.45 4.82
N PHE A 42 -8.48 -10.80 3.54
CA PHE A 42 -8.74 -12.15 3.06
C PHE A 42 -7.45 -12.98 3.16
N PRO A 43 -7.49 -14.18 3.77
CA PRO A 43 -6.33 -15.07 3.73
C PRO A 43 -6.01 -15.48 2.29
N LYS A 44 -4.73 -15.57 1.96
CA LYS A 44 -4.28 -16.01 0.63
C LYS A 44 -4.96 -17.33 0.19
N GLY A 45 -5.43 -17.37 -1.05
CA GLY A 45 -6.12 -18.53 -1.63
C GLY A 45 -7.57 -18.73 -1.18
N ARG A 46 -8.15 -17.80 -0.40
CA ARG A 46 -9.57 -17.86 0.00
C ARG A 46 -10.52 -17.09 -0.91
N VAL A 47 -9.99 -16.17 -1.71
CA VAL A 47 -10.74 -15.41 -2.72
C VAL A 47 -10.10 -15.58 -4.09
N PRO A 48 -10.84 -15.43 -5.19
CA PRO A 48 -10.29 -15.51 -6.54
C PRO A 48 -9.17 -14.49 -6.74
N GLU A 49 -8.09 -14.93 -7.36
CA GLU A 49 -7.03 -14.02 -7.79
C GLU A 49 -7.43 -13.34 -9.10
N VAL A 50 -7.25 -12.03 -9.17
CA VAL A 50 -7.58 -11.21 -10.34
C VAL A 50 -6.28 -10.64 -10.89
N GLU A 51 -6.01 -10.88 -12.18
CA GLU A 51 -4.85 -10.30 -12.86
C GLU A 51 -5.02 -8.77 -12.97
N ALA A 52 -3.97 -8.04 -12.59
CA ALA A 52 -4.01 -6.59 -12.56
C ALA A 52 -4.06 -6.01 -13.98
N ALA A 53 -4.92 -5.01 -14.17
CA ALA A 53 -4.97 -4.24 -15.41
C ALA A 53 -3.87 -3.17 -15.48
N TYR A 54 -3.42 -2.66 -14.32
CA TYR A 54 -2.45 -1.58 -14.21
C TYR A 54 -1.40 -1.84 -13.13
N LEU A 55 -0.23 -1.23 -13.33
CA LEU A 55 0.82 -1.06 -12.35
C LEU A 55 0.94 0.43 -12.01
N ASP A 56 0.70 0.79 -10.76
CA ASP A 56 1.00 2.11 -10.21
C ASP A 56 2.44 2.13 -9.71
N LEU A 57 3.28 2.96 -10.36
CA LEU A 57 4.71 3.06 -10.08
C LEU A 57 4.95 4.25 -9.16
N ILE A 58 5.33 3.97 -7.91
CA ILE A 58 5.66 5.02 -6.96
C ILE A 58 7.14 5.36 -7.13
N LEU A 59 7.40 6.62 -7.47
CA LEU A 59 8.73 7.13 -7.79
C LEU A 59 9.21 8.09 -6.71
N TYR A 60 10.46 7.95 -6.29
CA TYR A 60 11.18 8.98 -5.54
C TYR A 60 12.27 9.59 -6.39
N SER A 61 12.59 10.86 -6.13
CA SER A 61 13.73 11.49 -6.77
C SER A 61 15.03 10.82 -6.32
N ARG A 62 16.04 10.87 -7.17
CA ARG A 62 17.38 10.37 -6.85
C ARG A 62 17.90 10.95 -5.54
N GLU A 63 17.65 12.22 -5.27
CA GLU A 63 18.09 12.91 -4.06
C GLU A 63 17.39 12.33 -2.81
N GLN A 64 16.09 12.06 -2.89
CA GLN A 64 15.34 11.44 -1.80
C GLN A 64 15.82 10.00 -1.54
N ILE A 65 16.02 9.21 -2.60
CA ILE A 65 16.55 7.83 -2.48
C ILE A 65 17.93 7.83 -1.81
N ARG A 66 18.84 8.73 -2.24
CA ARG A 66 20.18 8.88 -1.62
C ARG A 66 20.09 9.24 -0.14
N LYS A 67 19.17 10.15 0.22
CA LYS A 67 18.95 10.57 1.60
C LYS A 67 18.48 9.40 2.48
N GLU A 68 17.50 8.63 2.03
CA GLU A 68 16.99 7.48 2.79
C GLU A 68 18.00 6.34 2.89
N ASN A 69 18.73 6.06 1.81
CA ASN A 69 19.79 5.05 1.80
C ASN A 69 20.91 5.39 2.78
N ALA A 70 21.36 6.66 2.82
CA ALA A 70 22.37 7.11 3.78
C ALA A 70 21.89 6.98 5.24
N ALA A 71 20.60 7.25 5.50
CA ALA A 71 20.02 7.12 6.84
C ALA A 71 19.81 5.66 7.29
N THR A 72 19.58 4.74 6.36
CA THR A 72 19.28 3.33 6.63
C THR A 72 20.46 2.39 6.42
N GLY A 73 21.59 2.89 5.94
CA GLY A 73 22.78 2.08 5.61
C GLY A 73 22.63 1.23 4.35
N ILE A 74 21.58 1.46 3.55
CA ILE A 74 21.38 0.75 2.27
C ILE A 74 22.37 1.31 1.25
N LYS A 75 23.03 0.42 0.49
CA LYS A 75 23.95 0.83 -0.57
C LYS A 75 23.16 1.55 -1.68
N THR A 76 23.54 2.79 -1.97
CA THR A 76 22.99 3.53 -3.10
C THR A 76 23.52 2.96 -4.40
N LEU A 77 22.62 2.69 -5.35
CA LEU A 77 22.99 2.35 -6.72
C LEU A 77 23.55 3.58 -7.43
N ASP A 78 24.67 3.42 -8.13
CA ASP A 78 25.23 4.50 -8.93
C ASP A 78 24.44 4.60 -10.23
N THR A 79 23.60 5.64 -10.33
CA THR A 79 22.72 5.88 -11.48
C THR A 79 22.52 7.36 -11.69
N ASP A 80 22.50 7.76 -12.97
CA ASP A 80 22.20 9.13 -13.39
C ASP A 80 20.70 9.37 -13.61
N ALA A 81 19.87 8.33 -13.44
CA ALA A 81 18.42 8.47 -13.56
C ALA A 81 17.88 9.47 -12.51
N PRO A 82 17.01 10.43 -12.91
CA PRO A 82 16.49 11.44 -11.99
C PRO A 82 15.47 10.87 -10.99
N TRP A 83 14.86 9.72 -11.29
CA TRP A 83 13.84 9.06 -10.49
C TRP A 83 14.16 7.57 -10.34
N GLY A 84 13.76 6.97 -9.22
CA GLY A 84 13.79 5.53 -9.00
C GLY A 84 12.44 5.01 -8.52
N ILE A 85 12.09 3.80 -8.97
CA ILE A 85 10.88 3.09 -8.51
C ILE A 85 11.14 2.57 -7.10
N ILE A 86 10.36 3.02 -6.12
CA ILE A 86 10.45 2.57 -4.72
C ILE A 86 9.36 1.56 -4.36
N SER A 87 8.28 1.51 -5.14
CA SER A 87 7.20 0.54 -4.98
C SER A 87 6.41 0.41 -6.28
N VAL A 88 5.85 -0.77 -6.48
CA VAL A 88 4.94 -1.09 -7.60
C VAL A 88 3.67 -1.67 -6.99
N LYS A 89 2.52 -1.03 -7.26
CA LYS A 89 1.22 -1.51 -6.81
C LYS A 89 0.45 -2.06 -8.01
N ALA A 90 0.08 -3.34 -7.95
CA ALA A 90 -0.80 -3.98 -8.91
C ALA A 90 -2.25 -3.64 -8.58
N GLN A 91 -3.03 -3.19 -9.56
CA GLN A 91 -4.40 -2.68 -9.34
C GLN A 91 -5.27 -2.74 -10.60
N MET A 92 -6.57 -2.54 -10.43
CA MET A 92 -7.54 -2.48 -11.55
C MET A 92 -7.75 -1.06 -12.06
N GLU A 93 -7.42 -0.06 -11.25
CA GLU A 93 -7.67 1.34 -11.50
C GLU A 93 -6.52 2.00 -12.27
N PRO A 94 -6.79 2.91 -13.22
CA PRO A 94 -5.77 3.68 -13.92
C PRO A 94 -5.29 4.92 -13.13
N TYR A 95 -5.63 5.03 -11.85
CA TYR A 95 -5.33 6.17 -10.98
C TYR A 95 -4.79 5.69 -9.62
N GLU A 96 -4.12 6.56 -8.85
CA GLU A 96 -3.62 6.19 -7.53
C GLU A 96 -4.75 5.79 -6.57
N THR A 97 -4.73 4.54 -6.11
CA THR A 97 -5.72 4.05 -5.16
C THR A 97 -5.46 4.63 -3.76
N PRO A 98 -6.51 5.01 -3.00
CA PRO A 98 -6.32 5.56 -1.66
C PRO A 98 -5.60 4.58 -0.72
N MET A 99 -4.66 5.09 0.08
CA MET A 99 -4.07 4.33 1.19
C MET A 99 -5.15 3.85 2.16
N GLN A 100 -4.90 2.77 2.90
CA GLN A 100 -5.81 2.34 3.98
C GLN A 100 -5.99 3.46 5.03
N PRO A 101 -7.18 3.62 5.66
CA PRO A 101 -7.42 4.70 6.62
C PRO A 101 -6.41 4.74 7.76
N ILE A 102 -6.00 3.56 8.25
CA ILE A 102 -4.98 3.43 9.30
C ILE A 102 -3.61 3.94 8.86
N THR A 103 -3.29 3.83 7.57
CA THR A 103 -2.05 4.41 7.02
C THR A 103 -2.10 5.93 7.03
N VAL A 104 -3.25 6.53 6.71
CA VAL A 104 -3.44 7.99 6.81
C VAL A 104 -3.27 8.45 8.27
N MET A 105 -3.88 7.75 9.22
CA MET A 105 -3.71 8.06 10.65
C MET A 105 -2.26 7.93 11.11
N ARG A 106 -1.60 6.81 10.82
CA ARG A 106 -0.20 6.58 11.19
C ARG A 106 0.74 7.60 10.55
N ASN A 107 0.47 8.05 9.33
CA ASN A 107 1.31 9.03 8.66
C ASN A 107 1.42 10.36 9.41
N SER A 108 0.48 10.68 10.31
CA SER A 108 0.61 11.84 11.22
C SER A 108 1.62 11.65 12.36
N MET A 109 2.04 10.41 12.64
CA MET A 109 2.91 10.04 13.76
C MET A 109 4.30 9.62 13.26
N ILE A 110 5.26 10.56 13.23
CA ILE A 110 6.65 10.28 12.79
C ILE A 110 7.30 9.18 13.64
N SER A 111 7.10 9.20 14.97
CA SER A 111 7.69 8.23 15.89
C SER A 111 7.23 6.79 15.65
N GLU A 112 6.10 6.60 14.96
CA GLU A 112 5.48 5.31 14.67
C GLU A 112 5.63 4.91 13.18
N GLY A 113 6.65 5.43 12.49
CA GLY A 113 6.94 5.11 11.09
C GLY A 113 6.02 5.80 10.08
N GLY A 114 5.36 6.89 10.48
CA GLY A 114 4.63 7.80 9.60
C GLY A 114 5.52 8.84 8.93
N SER A 115 4.99 9.49 7.90
CA SER A 115 5.69 10.56 7.17
C SER A 115 5.69 11.93 7.86
N GLY A 116 4.92 12.10 8.94
CA GLY A 116 4.69 13.38 9.62
C GLY A 116 3.73 14.32 8.92
N VAL A 117 2.92 13.81 7.99
CA VAL A 117 1.96 14.60 7.22
C VAL A 117 0.65 14.68 8.01
N ASP A 118 0.11 15.89 8.17
CA ASP A 118 -1.18 16.12 8.80
C ASP A 118 -2.32 15.42 8.06
N ILE A 119 -3.36 15.03 8.81
CA ILE A 119 -4.52 14.33 8.22
C ILE A 119 -5.36 15.32 7.40
N ASP A 120 -5.37 15.12 6.08
CA ASP A 120 -6.41 15.65 5.19
C ASP A 120 -7.69 14.84 5.39
N ARG A 121 -8.74 15.49 5.93
CA ARG A 121 -10.01 14.85 6.25
C ARG A 121 -10.75 14.37 5.00
N ASP A 122 -10.69 15.12 3.90
CA ASP A 122 -11.37 14.73 2.67
C ASP A 122 -10.66 13.53 2.02
N ALA A 123 -9.32 13.52 2.04
CA ALA A 123 -8.55 12.35 1.61
C ALA A 123 -8.82 11.12 2.49
N TYR A 124 -8.93 11.31 3.80
CA TYR A 124 -9.30 10.25 4.74
C TYR A 124 -10.69 9.68 4.42
N MET A 125 -11.70 10.52 4.18
CA MET A 125 -13.04 10.04 3.85
C MET A 125 -13.11 9.34 2.48
N ARG A 126 -12.32 9.77 1.49
CA ARG A 126 -12.15 9.03 0.22
C ARG A 126 -11.53 7.65 0.45
N SER A 127 -10.55 7.56 1.35
CA SER A 127 -9.97 6.29 1.77
C SER A 127 -11.00 5.39 2.43
N VAL A 128 -11.78 5.89 3.39
CA VAL A 128 -12.85 5.10 4.06
C VAL A 128 -13.83 4.55 3.04
N LYS A 129 -14.36 5.39 2.13
CA LYS A 129 -15.30 4.96 1.09
C LYS A 129 -14.72 3.90 0.16
N TYR A 130 -13.42 3.97 -0.15
CA TYR A 130 -12.78 2.95 -0.98
C TYR A 130 -12.62 1.62 -0.23
N TRP A 131 -12.19 1.70 1.03
CA TRP A 131 -11.85 0.54 1.85
C TRP A 131 -13.03 -0.09 2.59
N GLU A 132 -14.19 0.56 2.69
CA GLU A 132 -15.38 0.00 3.39
C GLU A 132 -15.87 -1.29 2.74
N SER A 133 -15.77 -1.39 1.41
CA SER A 133 -16.14 -2.56 0.60
C SER A 133 -14.96 -3.31 0.02
N ARG A 134 -13.73 -3.11 0.55
CA ARG A 134 -12.52 -3.78 0.07
C ARG A 134 -11.65 -4.27 1.23
N ALA A 135 -10.92 -5.35 1.00
CA ALA A 135 -9.92 -5.85 1.93
C ALA A 135 -8.67 -6.33 1.18
N THR A 136 -7.51 -6.19 1.83
CA THR A 136 -6.26 -6.74 1.30
C THR A 136 -6.29 -8.26 1.31
N ILE A 137 -5.49 -8.88 0.44
CA ILE A 137 -5.21 -10.31 0.46
C ILE A 137 -3.84 -10.51 1.11
N ALA A 138 -3.76 -11.28 2.20
CA ALA A 138 -2.53 -11.50 2.97
C ALA A 138 -2.39 -12.95 3.46
#